data_AF-A0AAE3Y1M3-F1
#
_entry.id   AF-A0AAE3Y1M3-F1
#
_cell.length_a   1.000
_cell.length_b   1.000
_cell.length_c   1.000
_cell.angle_alpha   90.00
_cell.angle_beta   90.00
_cell.angle_gamma   90.00
#
_symmetry.space_group_name_H-M   'P 1'
#
loop_
_entity.id
_entity.type
_entity.pdbx_description
1 polymer ?
#
loop_
_entity_poly.entity_id
_entity_poly.type
_entity_poly.pdbx_seq_one_letter_code
_entity_poly.pdbx_strand_id
1 'polypeptide(L)'
;MKRPTFMIQSPNPPKMDRLAAFVEVFKLRVAVLAPGEPGVPALLLAGPEDGTAGRVVFRPGGFSELPSDARIAASVDFDNEANPLMSAMPEEVSVPLDGSPSLQATAAAFVAEAAGSRCGRSAALNRLAEVLVLMALRSAIDAGTQKPGLFAALAHPSLHRAVVSIHDMPSRPWTVDDLASRSAMSRSTFMSTFRTIVGTTPMAYLGAWRLTLARRYLMAGDPVKLAARRTGFSSAEAFSRAFSRAYGHAPAALKPARAGQPKL
;
A
#
# COMPACT_ATOMS: atom_id res chain seq x y z
N MET A 1 16.67 8.52 32.72
CA MET A 1 16.10 9.60 31.88
C MET A 1 14.91 9.06 31.11
N LYS A 2 13.68 9.51 31.43
CA LYS A 2 12.47 9.19 30.65
C LYS A 2 12.45 10.10 29.41
N ARG A 3 12.35 9.52 28.21
CA ARG A 3 12.14 10.27 26.97
C ARG A 3 10.77 10.96 27.03
N PRO A 4 10.64 12.25 26.70
CA PRO A 4 9.34 12.89 26.62
C PRO A 4 8.59 12.32 25.41
N THR A 5 7.48 11.62 25.66
CA THR A 5 6.52 11.25 24.63
C THR A 5 5.73 12.49 24.27
N PHE A 6 6.05 13.12 23.14
CA PHE A 6 5.16 14.12 22.54
C PHE A 6 3.91 13.40 22.03
N MET A 7 2.82 13.45 22.82
CA MET A 7 1.51 13.02 22.37
C MET A 7 0.83 14.20 21.67
N ILE A 8 0.77 14.18 20.35
CA ILE A 8 -0.25 14.95 19.62
C ILE A 8 -1.58 14.22 19.88
N GLN A 9 -2.27 14.58 20.96
CA GLN A 9 -3.60 14.04 21.24
C GLN A 9 -4.57 14.58 20.20
N SER A 10 -4.95 13.73 19.24
CA SER A 10 -6.07 14.01 18.35
C SER A 10 -7.38 13.76 19.12
N PRO A 11 -8.36 14.68 19.11
CA PRO A 11 -9.60 14.58 19.91
C PRO A 11 -10.59 13.51 19.44
N ASN A 12 -10.28 12.78 18.37
CA ASN A 12 -11.06 11.65 17.89
C ASN A 12 -10.27 10.34 18.06
N PRO A 13 -10.93 9.19 18.34
CA PRO A 13 -10.27 7.90 18.26
C PRO A 13 -9.62 7.77 16.87
N PRO A 14 -8.41 7.18 16.76
CA PRO A 14 -7.73 7.10 15.48
C PRO A 14 -8.67 6.43 14.49
N LYS A 15 -9.03 7.16 13.42
CA LYS A 15 -9.71 6.61 12.26
C LYS A 15 -8.89 5.38 11.85
N MET A 16 -9.54 4.23 11.63
CA MET A 16 -8.82 2.99 11.27
C MET A 16 -7.80 3.29 10.17
N ASP A 17 -6.55 2.91 10.40
CA ASP A 17 -5.49 3.16 9.42
C ASP A 17 -5.68 2.20 8.24
N ARG A 18 -6.14 2.76 7.12
CA ARG A 18 -6.45 2.01 5.89
C ARG A 18 -5.21 1.53 5.15
N LEU A 19 -4.01 1.99 5.53
CA LEU A 19 -2.74 1.69 4.89
C LEU A 19 -1.73 0.98 5.79
N ALA A 20 -1.86 1.04 7.12
CA ALA A 20 -0.89 0.50 8.08
C ALA A 20 -0.46 -0.94 7.76
N ALA A 21 -1.41 -1.87 7.60
CA ALA A 21 -1.10 -3.26 7.28
C ALA A 21 -0.28 -3.42 5.99
N PHE A 22 -0.48 -2.56 4.99
CA PHE A 22 0.30 -2.60 3.75
C PHE A 22 1.72 -2.07 3.96
N VAL A 23 1.86 -0.96 4.70
CA VAL A 23 3.17 -0.35 4.98
C VAL A 23 4.02 -1.23 5.91
N GLU A 24 3.39 -1.97 6.83
CA GLU A 24 4.09 -2.93 7.70
C GLU A 24 4.54 -4.19 6.96
N VAL A 25 3.70 -4.68 6.04
CA VAL A 25 3.94 -5.95 5.33
C VAL A 25 4.84 -5.75 4.11
N PHE A 26 4.63 -4.70 3.34
CA PHE A 26 5.31 -4.41 2.08
C PHE A 26 6.34 -3.30 2.24
N LYS A 27 7.47 -3.42 1.55
CA LYS A 27 8.53 -2.42 1.65
C LYS A 27 8.30 -1.36 0.59
N LEU A 28 7.91 -0.16 1.00
CA LEU A 28 7.95 1.02 0.14
C LEU A 28 9.39 1.50 0.04
N ARG A 29 9.89 1.62 -1.18
CA ARG A 29 11.18 2.23 -1.51
C ARG A 29 10.95 3.22 -2.63
N VAL A 30 11.54 4.40 -2.46
CA VAL A 30 11.49 5.45 -3.47
C VAL A 30 12.91 5.94 -3.71
N ALA A 31 13.26 6.13 -4.97
CA ALA A 31 14.55 6.69 -5.37
C ALA A 31 14.30 7.86 -6.32
N VAL A 32 14.69 9.06 -5.88
CA VAL A 32 14.65 10.25 -6.73
C VAL A 32 15.66 10.09 -7.85
N LEU A 33 15.22 10.29 -9.08
CA LEU A 33 16.02 10.05 -10.29
C LEU A 33 16.73 11.34 -10.68
N ALA A 34 18.06 11.29 -10.81
CA ALA A 34 18.79 12.36 -11.46
C ALA A 34 18.65 12.29 -12.99
N PRO A 35 18.86 13.39 -13.73
CA PRO A 35 18.87 13.37 -15.19
C PRO A 35 19.86 12.32 -15.73
N GLY A 36 19.37 11.40 -16.55
CA GLY A 36 20.18 10.33 -17.16
C GLY A 36 20.43 9.11 -16.26
N GLU A 37 19.94 9.08 -15.02
CA GLU A 37 19.99 7.88 -14.20
C GLU A 37 18.99 6.81 -14.67
N PRO A 38 19.35 5.53 -14.61
CA PRO A 38 18.45 4.44 -14.96
C PRO A 38 17.31 4.34 -13.94
N GLY A 39 16.09 4.18 -14.43
CA GLY A 39 14.90 3.96 -13.60
C GLY A 39 13.64 4.37 -14.34
N VAL A 40 12.52 3.69 -14.07
CA VAL A 40 11.22 4.09 -14.59
C VAL A 40 10.60 5.08 -13.60
N PRO A 41 10.40 6.36 -13.97
CA PRO A 41 9.71 7.31 -13.11
C PRO A 41 8.31 6.79 -12.80
N ALA A 42 7.87 6.87 -11.55
CA ALA A 42 6.54 6.47 -11.13
C ALA A 42 5.86 7.56 -10.28
N LEU A 43 6.63 8.42 -9.63
CA LEU A 43 6.16 9.59 -8.89
C LEU A 43 6.74 10.86 -9.51
N LEU A 44 5.88 11.85 -9.73
CA LEU A 44 6.26 13.16 -10.23
C LEU A 44 5.81 14.26 -9.28
N LEU A 45 6.67 15.25 -9.09
CA LEU A 45 6.24 16.59 -8.68
C LEU A 45 6.23 17.46 -9.92
N ALA A 46 5.05 17.97 -10.26
CA ALA A 46 4.85 18.71 -11.50
C ALA A 46 4.26 20.09 -11.20
N GLY A 47 4.67 21.08 -11.99
CA GLY A 47 4.38 22.49 -11.74
C GLY A 47 5.05 23.41 -12.76
N PRO A 48 4.79 24.73 -12.69
CA PRO A 48 5.37 25.72 -13.59
C PRO A 48 6.90 25.83 -13.48
N GLU A 49 7.52 26.55 -14.43
CA GLU A 49 8.99 26.71 -14.51
C GLU A 49 9.60 27.54 -13.38
N ASP A 50 8.80 28.33 -12.68
CA ASP A 50 9.23 29.12 -11.52
C ASP A 50 9.63 28.29 -10.29
N GLY A 51 9.51 26.96 -10.39
CA GLY A 51 9.87 26.01 -9.33
C GLY A 51 8.78 25.78 -8.29
N THR A 52 7.61 26.41 -8.43
CA THR A 52 6.47 26.11 -7.58
C THR A 52 5.89 24.74 -7.95
N ALA A 53 5.62 23.92 -6.93
CA ALA A 53 4.97 22.64 -7.13
C ALA A 53 3.46 22.86 -7.29
N GLY A 54 2.85 22.26 -8.32
CA GLY A 54 1.41 22.38 -8.58
C GLY A 54 0.63 21.13 -8.18
N ARG A 55 1.17 19.93 -8.44
CA ARG A 55 0.54 18.66 -8.11
C ARG A 55 1.55 17.54 -7.92
N VAL A 56 1.12 16.49 -7.23
CA VAL A 56 1.80 15.19 -7.17
C VAL A 56 1.10 14.23 -8.12
N VAL A 57 1.85 13.55 -8.98
CA VAL A 57 1.32 12.51 -9.85
C VAL A 57 1.97 11.18 -9.51
N PHE A 58 1.18 10.15 -9.25
CA PHE A 58 1.66 8.80 -8.97
C PHE A 58 1.04 7.80 -9.95
N ARG A 59 1.89 7.08 -10.68
CA ARG A 59 1.53 6.09 -11.69
C ARG A 59 2.30 4.79 -11.39
N PRO A 60 1.65 3.70 -11.00
CA PRO A 60 2.34 2.51 -10.50
C PRO A 60 2.97 1.70 -11.65
N GLY A 61 2.44 1.83 -12.87
CA GLY A 61 3.06 1.29 -14.09
C GLY A 61 4.22 2.13 -14.62
N GLY A 62 4.49 3.29 -14.02
CA GLY A 62 5.53 4.21 -14.43
C GLY A 62 5.20 5.04 -15.68
N PHE A 63 6.03 6.04 -15.95
CA PHE A 63 5.94 6.95 -17.08
C PHE A 63 6.93 6.52 -18.17
N SER A 64 6.43 6.30 -19.38
CA SER A 64 7.27 6.09 -20.57
C SER A 64 7.88 7.40 -21.07
N GLU A 65 7.12 8.50 -20.94
CA GLU A 65 7.55 9.86 -21.26
C GLU A 65 7.12 10.79 -20.12
N LEU A 66 8.00 11.73 -19.78
CA LEU A 66 7.74 12.70 -18.73
C LEU A 66 6.95 13.89 -19.30
N PRO A 67 5.87 14.33 -18.64
CA PRO A 67 5.21 15.59 -18.96
C PRO A 67 6.20 16.77 -18.96
N SER A 68 6.00 17.76 -19.83
CA SER A 68 6.86 18.95 -19.91
C SER A 68 6.89 19.79 -18.63
N ASP A 69 5.84 19.68 -17.81
CA ASP A 69 5.73 20.33 -16.51
C ASP A 69 6.25 19.47 -15.34
N ALA A 70 6.82 18.29 -15.61
CA ALA A 70 7.53 17.52 -14.60
C ALA A 70 8.79 18.28 -14.16
N ARG A 71 8.96 18.43 -12.85
CA ARG A 71 10.13 19.10 -12.26
C ARG A 71 11.02 18.12 -11.51
N ILE A 72 10.40 17.11 -10.90
CA ILE A 72 11.09 16.09 -10.13
C ILE A 72 10.44 14.75 -10.45
N ALA A 73 11.28 13.74 -10.67
CA ALA A 73 10.88 12.37 -10.91
C ALA A 73 11.51 11.43 -9.88
N ALA A 74 10.75 10.42 -9.46
CA ALA A 74 11.24 9.34 -8.62
C ALA A 74 10.69 7.99 -9.08
N SER A 75 11.49 6.94 -8.99
CA SER A 75 11.03 5.56 -9.13
C SER A 75 10.43 5.07 -7.81
N VAL A 76 9.40 4.22 -7.89
CA VAL A 76 8.68 3.71 -6.73
C VAL A 76 8.57 2.20 -6.83
N ASP A 77 9.10 1.51 -5.82
CA ASP A 77 8.88 0.08 -5.60
C ASP A 77 8.14 -0.10 -4.28
N PHE A 78 6.89 -0.59 -4.33
CA PHE A 78 6.13 -0.95 -3.14
C PHE A 78 5.78 -2.44 -3.14
N ASP A 79 6.74 -3.28 -3.55
CA ASP A 79 6.55 -4.70 -3.83
C ASP A 79 5.42 -4.91 -4.86
N ASN A 80 5.40 -4.13 -5.95
CA ASN A 80 4.25 -3.92 -6.84
C ASN A 80 3.56 -5.21 -7.31
N GLU A 81 4.31 -6.25 -7.64
CA GLU A 81 3.76 -7.56 -8.06
C GLU A 81 3.06 -8.34 -6.94
N ALA A 82 3.50 -8.16 -5.71
CA ALA A 82 3.03 -8.92 -4.54
C ALA A 82 2.04 -8.13 -3.69
N ASN A 83 2.00 -6.82 -3.84
CA ASN A 83 1.19 -5.92 -3.04
C ASN A 83 -0.19 -5.69 -3.69
N PRO A 84 -1.29 -6.25 -3.14
CA PRO A 84 -2.60 -6.13 -3.76
C PRO A 84 -3.15 -4.69 -3.74
N LEU A 85 -2.57 -3.79 -2.91
CA LEU A 85 -2.85 -2.37 -3.01
C LEU A 85 -2.37 -1.82 -4.36
N MET A 86 -1.16 -2.17 -4.79
CA MET A 86 -0.60 -1.68 -6.06
C MET A 86 -1.36 -2.25 -7.26
N SER A 87 -1.76 -3.51 -7.22
CA SER A 87 -2.55 -4.13 -8.30
C SER A 87 -3.97 -3.56 -8.42
N ALA A 88 -4.52 -3.00 -7.33
CA ALA A 88 -5.85 -2.40 -7.32
C ALA A 88 -5.85 -0.90 -7.58
N MET A 89 -4.67 -0.29 -7.69
CA MET A 89 -4.52 1.15 -7.84
C MET A 89 -5.03 1.60 -9.23
N PRO A 90 -5.64 2.80 -9.33
CA PRO A 90 -5.85 3.43 -10.62
C PRO A 90 -4.55 3.50 -11.43
N GLU A 91 -4.68 3.59 -12.76
CA GLU A 91 -3.53 3.77 -13.64
C GLU A 91 -2.73 5.02 -13.25
N GLU A 92 -3.41 6.11 -12.90
CA GLU A 92 -2.80 7.32 -12.42
C GLU A 92 -3.60 7.95 -11.28
N VAL A 93 -2.87 8.51 -10.32
CA VAL A 93 -3.40 9.35 -9.26
C VAL A 93 -2.74 10.72 -9.37
N SER A 94 -3.52 11.75 -9.67
CA SER A 94 -3.06 13.14 -9.72
C SER A 94 -3.72 13.91 -8.58
N VAL A 95 -2.89 14.44 -7.67
CA VAL A 95 -3.35 15.17 -6.48
C VAL A 95 -2.84 16.60 -6.57
N PRO A 96 -3.71 17.58 -6.78
CA PRO A 96 -3.30 18.97 -6.78
C PRO A 96 -2.88 19.38 -5.35
N LEU A 97 -1.93 20.31 -5.24
CA LEU A 97 -1.47 20.78 -3.94
C LEU A 97 -2.45 21.76 -3.28
N ASP A 98 -3.33 22.37 -4.09
CA ASP A 98 -4.36 23.27 -3.60
C ASP A 98 -5.35 22.52 -2.69
N GLY A 99 -5.82 23.19 -1.64
CA GLY A 99 -6.73 22.58 -0.67
C GLY A 99 -6.13 21.49 0.22
N SER A 100 -4.82 21.16 0.10
CA SER A 100 -4.14 20.17 0.95
C SER A 100 -2.88 20.76 1.62
N PRO A 101 -3.02 21.48 2.75
CA PRO A 101 -1.91 22.17 3.40
C PRO A 101 -0.73 21.26 3.76
N SER A 102 -1.02 20.03 4.21
CA SER A 102 0.03 19.06 4.53
C SER A 102 0.78 18.59 3.28
N LEU A 103 0.09 18.41 2.14
CA LEU A 103 0.72 17.97 0.90
C LEU A 103 1.58 19.09 0.34
N GLN A 104 1.05 20.32 0.35
CA GLN A 104 1.78 21.52 -0.05
C GLN A 104 3.05 21.72 0.79
N ALA A 105 2.97 21.60 2.12
CA ALA A 105 4.13 21.71 3.00
C ALA A 105 5.18 20.62 2.74
N THR A 106 4.74 19.38 2.50
CA THR A 106 5.65 18.26 2.19
C THR A 106 6.32 18.45 0.83
N ALA A 107 5.58 18.89 -0.19
CA ALA A 107 6.12 19.22 -1.50
C ALA A 107 7.10 20.41 -1.44
N ALA A 108 6.80 21.44 -0.66
CA ALA A 108 7.71 22.58 -0.46
C ALA A 108 9.01 22.15 0.23
N ALA A 109 8.93 21.31 1.27
CA ALA A 109 10.10 20.74 1.93
C ALA A 109 10.93 19.88 0.95
N PHE A 110 10.25 19.11 0.10
CA PHE A 110 10.89 18.34 -0.97
C PHE A 110 11.68 19.24 -1.94
N VAL A 111 11.03 20.27 -2.49
CA VAL A 111 11.66 21.21 -3.43
C VAL A 111 12.85 21.94 -2.79
N ALA A 112 12.69 22.39 -1.54
CA ALA A 112 13.77 23.05 -0.80
C ALA A 112 14.97 22.12 -0.59
N GLU A 113 14.75 20.83 -0.29
CA GLU A 113 15.82 19.84 -0.17
C GLU A 113 16.46 19.51 -1.52
N ALA A 114 15.67 19.49 -2.60
CA ALA A 114 16.16 19.26 -3.95
C ALA A 114 17.03 20.41 -4.46
N ALA A 115 16.75 21.66 -4.05
CA ALA A 115 17.54 22.83 -4.42
C ALA A 115 18.88 22.94 -3.64
N GLY A 116 18.98 22.30 -2.46
CA GLY A 116 20.19 22.32 -1.63
C GLY A 116 21.23 21.28 -2.04
N SER A 117 22.42 21.35 -1.41
CA SER A 117 23.53 20.41 -1.59
C SER A 117 24.13 20.00 -0.24
N ARG A 118 23.27 19.53 0.67
CA ARG A 118 23.62 19.14 2.04
C ARG A 118 23.97 17.65 2.16
N CYS A 119 24.72 17.28 3.20
CA CYS A 119 24.94 15.88 3.53
C CYS A 119 23.60 15.19 3.86
N GLY A 120 23.42 13.95 3.39
CA GLY A 120 22.17 13.21 3.59
C GLY A 120 21.01 13.61 2.66
N ARG A 121 21.21 14.54 1.72
CA ARG A 121 20.19 15.02 0.77
C ARG A 121 19.42 13.90 0.08
N SER A 122 20.09 12.92 -0.52
CA SER A 122 19.41 11.83 -1.23
C SER A 122 18.54 10.98 -0.30
N ALA A 123 18.99 10.75 0.93
CA ALA A 123 18.20 10.03 1.92
C ALA A 123 16.97 10.84 2.35
N ALA A 124 17.13 12.15 2.59
CA ALA A 124 16.01 13.04 2.92
C ALA A 124 14.98 13.10 1.78
N LEU A 125 15.44 13.28 0.54
CA LEU A 125 14.59 13.28 -0.65
C LEU A 125 13.81 11.99 -0.82
N ASN A 126 14.46 10.83 -0.67
CA ASN A 126 13.80 9.53 -0.77
C ASN A 126 12.71 9.37 0.31
N ARG A 127 12.96 9.80 1.55
CA ARG A 127 11.95 9.75 2.63
C ARG A 127 10.80 10.72 2.41
N LEU A 128 11.07 11.93 1.90
CA LEU A 128 10.01 12.87 1.54
C LEU A 128 9.17 12.32 0.38
N ALA A 129 9.79 11.69 -0.63
CA ALA A 129 9.07 11.03 -1.71
C ALA A 129 8.20 9.86 -1.22
N GLU A 130 8.69 9.05 -0.27
CA GLU A 130 7.88 8.00 0.38
C GLU A 130 6.62 8.60 1.04
N VAL A 131 6.75 9.73 1.73
CA VAL A 131 5.60 10.44 2.31
C VAL A 131 4.66 10.93 1.21
N LEU A 132 5.16 11.51 0.12
CA LEU A 132 4.32 11.95 -1.02
C LEU A 132 3.55 10.77 -1.64
N VAL A 133 4.17 9.59 -1.79
CA VAL A 133 3.47 8.37 -2.26
C VAL A 133 2.34 7.99 -1.30
N LEU A 134 2.60 7.98 0.01
CA LEU A 134 1.56 7.66 1.00
C LEU A 134 0.40 8.66 0.97
N MET A 135 0.70 9.95 0.74
CA MET A 135 -0.34 10.98 0.61
C MET A 135 -1.14 10.82 -0.68
N ALA A 136 -0.49 10.48 -1.80
CA ALA A 136 -1.18 10.15 -3.05
C ALA A 136 -2.10 8.94 -2.90
N LEU A 137 -1.62 7.86 -2.25
CA LEU A 137 -2.44 6.68 -1.94
C LEU A 137 -3.65 7.01 -1.06
N ARG A 138 -3.48 7.85 -0.03
CA ARG A 138 -4.58 8.33 0.81
C ARG A 138 -5.61 9.10 -0.01
N SER A 139 -5.15 10.04 -0.84
CA SER A 139 -6.03 10.81 -1.73
C SER A 139 -6.80 9.91 -2.70
N ALA A 140 -6.16 8.88 -3.25
CA ALA A 140 -6.82 7.92 -4.13
C ALA A 140 -7.87 7.08 -3.40
N ILE A 141 -7.61 6.68 -2.16
CA ILE A 141 -8.60 5.99 -1.33
C ILE A 141 -9.78 6.92 -1.01
N ASP A 142 -9.52 8.18 -0.67
CA ASP A 142 -10.57 9.12 -0.29
C ASP A 142 -11.42 9.58 -1.49
N ALA A 143 -10.82 9.71 -2.68
CA ALA A 143 -11.54 9.94 -3.93
C ALA A 143 -12.44 8.75 -4.31
N GLY A 144 -12.07 7.54 -3.88
CA GLY A 144 -12.76 6.30 -4.22
C GLY A 144 -12.59 5.90 -5.69
N THR A 145 -13.31 4.87 -6.09
CA THR A 145 -13.31 4.37 -7.48
C THR A 145 -14.64 3.72 -7.81
N GLN A 146 -15.04 3.78 -9.07
CA GLN A 146 -16.23 3.10 -9.59
C GLN A 146 -15.97 1.64 -9.93
N LYS A 147 -14.69 1.25 -10.07
CA LYS A 147 -14.31 -0.14 -10.35
C LYS A 147 -14.34 -0.96 -9.06
N PRO A 148 -15.00 -2.13 -9.04
CA PRO A 148 -14.92 -3.03 -7.88
C PRO A 148 -13.48 -3.39 -7.54
N GLY A 149 -13.16 -3.49 -6.26
CA GLY A 149 -11.84 -3.87 -5.78
C GLY A 149 -11.47 -3.24 -4.44
N LEU A 150 -10.18 -3.34 -4.09
CA LEU A 150 -9.67 -2.90 -2.79
C LEU A 150 -9.85 -1.40 -2.54
N PHE A 151 -9.55 -0.53 -3.52
CA PHE A 151 -9.75 0.91 -3.35
C PHE A 151 -11.21 1.27 -3.11
N ALA A 152 -12.16 0.64 -3.84
CA ALA A 152 -13.59 0.85 -3.61
C ALA A 152 -13.98 0.43 -2.18
N ALA A 153 -13.42 -0.68 -1.70
CA ALA A 153 -13.70 -1.18 -0.36
C ALA A 153 -13.13 -0.29 0.75
N LEU A 154 -11.92 0.24 0.58
CA LEU A 154 -11.28 1.17 1.53
C LEU A 154 -11.91 2.56 1.52
N ALA A 155 -12.50 2.97 0.40
CA ALA A 155 -13.26 4.21 0.27
C ALA A 155 -14.67 4.10 0.87
N HIS A 156 -15.26 2.90 0.89
CA HIS A 156 -16.65 2.71 1.29
C HIS A 156 -16.89 3.07 2.78
N PRO A 157 -17.94 3.84 3.12
CA PRO A 157 -18.19 4.36 4.47
C PRO A 157 -18.25 3.33 5.60
N SER A 158 -18.81 2.15 5.35
CA SER A 158 -18.88 1.08 6.37
C SER A 158 -18.00 -0.15 6.08
N LEU A 159 -17.89 -0.56 4.81
CA LEU A 159 -17.17 -1.78 4.40
C LEU A 159 -15.66 -1.74 4.72
N HIS A 160 -15.04 -0.56 4.71
CA HIS A 160 -13.61 -0.42 5.03
C HIS A 160 -13.27 -1.03 6.40
N ARG A 161 -14.20 -1.01 7.37
CA ARG A 161 -13.98 -1.56 8.71
C ARG A 161 -13.75 -3.06 8.70
N ALA A 162 -14.50 -3.81 7.89
CA ALA A 162 -14.28 -5.24 7.72
C ALA A 162 -12.97 -5.52 6.97
N VAL A 163 -12.69 -4.78 5.90
CA VAL A 163 -11.48 -4.98 5.08
C VAL A 163 -10.21 -4.68 5.88
N VAL A 164 -10.17 -3.56 6.60
CA VAL A 164 -9.03 -3.24 7.47
C VAL A 164 -8.90 -4.25 8.61
N SER A 165 -10.02 -4.73 9.21
CA SER A 165 -9.97 -5.79 10.23
C SER A 165 -9.35 -7.09 9.70
N ILE A 166 -9.63 -7.45 8.44
CA ILE A 166 -8.99 -8.59 7.76
C ILE A 166 -7.49 -8.36 7.60
N HIS A 167 -7.09 -7.15 7.21
CA HIS A 167 -5.68 -6.83 6.99
C HIS A 167 -4.87 -6.82 8.28
N ASP A 168 -5.40 -6.20 9.34
CA ASP A 168 -4.74 -6.03 10.63
C ASP A 168 -4.65 -7.34 11.41
N MET A 169 -5.68 -8.20 11.31
CA MET A 169 -5.79 -9.44 12.09
C MET A 169 -6.06 -10.64 11.18
N PRO A 170 -5.15 -10.98 10.25
CA PRO A 170 -5.38 -12.03 9.27
C PRO A 170 -5.48 -13.41 9.91
N SER A 171 -4.82 -13.65 11.05
CA SER A 171 -4.81 -14.95 11.74
C SER A 171 -6.09 -15.24 12.53
N ARG A 172 -6.91 -14.23 12.83
CA ARG A 172 -8.19 -14.40 13.56
C ARG A 172 -9.15 -15.25 12.72
N PRO A 173 -9.89 -16.21 13.33
CA PRO A 173 -10.90 -17.00 12.62
C PRO A 173 -12.17 -16.17 12.36
N TRP A 174 -12.07 -15.18 11.48
CA TRP A 174 -13.20 -14.33 11.11
C TRP A 174 -14.36 -15.14 10.53
N THR A 175 -15.56 -14.86 11.01
CA THR A 175 -16.81 -15.30 10.39
C THR A 175 -17.43 -14.18 9.56
N VAL A 176 -18.40 -14.52 8.71
CA VAL A 176 -19.18 -13.51 7.98
C VAL A 176 -19.92 -12.59 8.96
N ASP A 177 -20.43 -13.12 10.07
CA ASP A 177 -21.18 -12.35 11.07
C ASP A 177 -20.27 -11.36 11.80
N ASP A 178 -19.04 -11.75 12.14
CA ASP A 178 -18.04 -10.84 12.70
C ASP A 178 -17.78 -9.64 11.79
N LEU A 179 -17.58 -9.90 10.50
CA LEU A 179 -17.24 -8.86 9.51
C LEU A 179 -18.44 -7.98 9.16
N ALA A 180 -19.63 -8.55 9.11
CA ALA A 180 -20.89 -7.80 8.96
C ALA A 180 -21.09 -6.86 10.15
N SER A 181 -20.87 -7.35 11.37
CA SER A 181 -20.93 -6.56 12.60
C SER A 181 -19.92 -5.40 12.58
N ARG A 182 -18.66 -5.63 12.18
CA ARG A 182 -17.64 -4.58 12.00
C ARG A 182 -18.09 -3.49 11.03
N SER A 183 -18.84 -3.87 10.00
CA SER A 183 -19.37 -2.97 8.98
C SER A 183 -20.72 -2.36 9.36
N ALA A 184 -21.26 -2.62 10.56
CA ALA A 184 -22.60 -2.19 10.98
C ALA A 184 -23.70 -2.56 9.97
N MET A 185 -23.60 -3.76 9.38
CA MET A 185 -24.53 -4.28 8.38
C MET A 185 -25.12 -5.60 8.83
N SER A 186 -26.33 -5.92 8.36
CA SER A 186 -26.86 -7.28 8.45
C SER A 186 -25.99 -8.25 7.64
N ARG A 187 -26.03 -9.55 7.97
CA ARG A 187 -25.26 -10.57 7.24
C ARG A 187 -25.55 -10.57 5.74
N SER A 188 -26.82 -10.48 5.34
CA SER A 188 -27.24 -10.52 3.94
C SER A 188 -26.80 -9.26 3.19
N THR A 189 -27.01 -8.07 3.79
CA THR A 189 -26.56 -6.79 3.22
C THR A 189 -25.04 -6.75 3.08
N PHE A 190 -24.31 -7.16 4.11
CA PHE A 190 -22.85 -7.22 4.06
C PHE A 190 -22.38 -8.13 2.92
N MET A 191 -23.00 -9.30 2.76
CA MET A 191 -22.60 -10.26 1.74
C MET A 191 -22.83 -9.75 0.32
N SER A 192 -23.98 -9.14 0.05
CA SER A 192 -24.27 -8.54 -1.26
C SER A 192 -23.37 -7.34 -1.51
N THR A 193 -23.25 -6.41 -0.56
CA THR A 193 -22.38 -5.23 -0.68
C THR A 193 -20.92 -5.59 -0.88
N PHE A 194 -20.37 -6.55 -0.12
CA PHE A 194 -18.99 -6.98 -0.27
C PHE A 194 -18.74 -7.57 -1.67
N ARG A 195 -19.65 -8.41 -2.17
CA ARG A 195 -19.50 -8.99 -3.51
C ARG A 195 -19.55 -7.94 -4.61
N THR A 196 -20.46 -6.96 -4.50
CA THR A 196 -20.59 -5.88 -5.48
C THR A 196 -19.37 -4.94 -5.45
N ILE A 197 -18.92 -4.52 -4.27
CA ILE A 197 -17.86 -3.51 -4.11
C ILE A 197 -16.47 -4.10 -4.27
N VAL A 198 -16.24 -5.33 -3.79
CA VAL A 198 -14.90 -5.97 -3.80
C VAL A 198 -14.74 -6.93 -4.98
N GLY A 199 -15.84 -7.43 -5.55
CA GLY A 199 -15.82 -8.39 -6.66
C GLY A 199 -15.64 -9.86 -6.25
N THR A 200 -15.56 -10.15 -4.95
CA THR A 200 -15.38 -11.51 -4.41
C THR A 200 -16.13 -11.70 -3.10
N THR A 201 -16.04 -12.87 -2.46
CA THR A 201 -16.61 -13.09 -1.12
C THR A 201 -15.60 -12.71 -0.02
N PRO A 202 -16.05 -12.30 1.19
CA PRO A 202 -15.18 -11.92 2.30
C PRO A 202 -14.21 -13.03 2.71
N MET A 203 -14.67 -14.28 2.71
CA MET A 203 -13.82 -15.42 3.10
C MET A 203 -12.81 -15.77 2.02
N ALA A 204 -13.15 -15.62 0.74
CA ALA A 204 -12.19 -15.75 -0.35
C ALA A 204 -11.15 -14.63 -0.31
N TYR A 205 -11.58 -13.39 -0.02
CA TYR A 205 -10.71 -12.23 0.17
C TYR A 205 -9.71 -12.45 1.31
N LEU A 206 -10.19 -12.85 2.49
CA LEU A 206 -9.32 -13.20 3.63
C LEU A 206 -8.35 -14.33 3.26
N GLY A 207 -8.81 -15.36 2.57
CA GLY A 207 -7.96 -16.46 2.11
C GLY A 207 -6.83 -15.99 1.19
N ALA A 208 -7.14 -15.13 0.23
CA ALA A 208 -6.15 -14.54 -0.67
C ALA A 208 -5.13 -13.69 0.09
N TRP A 209 -5.58 -12.84 1.01
CA TRP A 209 -4.70 -12.03 1.86
C TRP A 209 -3.75 -12.89 2.70
N ARG A 210 -4.27 -13.95 3.33
CA ARG A 210 -3.45 -14.91 4.09
C ARG A 210 -2.39 -15.59 3.24
N LEU A 211 -2.71 -15.95 2.00
CA LEU A 211 -1.75 -16.56 1.07
C LEU A 211 -0.65 -15.57 0.67
N THR A 212 -1.00 -14.30 0.42
CA THR A 212 -0.01 -13.24 0.15
C THR A 212 0.97 -13.09 1.30
N LEU A 213 0.48 -13.05 2.55
CA LEU A 213 1.33 -12.99 3.74
C LEU A 213 2.19 -14.25 3.89
N ALA A 214 1.60 -15.43 3.71
CA ALA A 214 2.32 -16.69 3.83
C ALA A 214 3.45 -16.81 2.81
N ARG A 215 3.22 -16.37 1.56
CA ARG A 215 4.26 -16.32 0.52
C ARG A 215 5.43 -15.46 0.97
N ARG A 216 5.17 -14.30 1.59
CA ARG A 216 6.23 -13.42 2.11
C ARG A 216 7.02 -14.07 3.25
N TYR A 217 6.33 -14.72 4.20
CA TYR A 217 7.00 -15.46 5.28
C TYR A 217 7.90 -16.58 4.73
N LEU A 218 7.41 -17.34 3.75
CA LEU A 218 8.21 -18.38 3.07
C LEU A 218 9.43 -17.78 2.34
N MET A 219 9.25 -16.66 1.64
CA MET A 219 10.35 -15.96 0.97
C MET A 219 11.39 -15.41 1.96
N ALA A 220 10.97 -15.08 3.18
CA ALA A 220 11.85 -14.70 4.28
C ALA A 220 12.53 -15.90 4.97
N GLY A 221 12.23 -17.13 4.56
CA GLY A 221 12.83 -18.35 5.08
C GLY A 221 12.06 -19.04 6.20
N ASP A 222 10.84 -18.60 6.53
CA ASP A 222 10.02 -19.29 7.53
C ASP A 222 9.64 -20.70 7.05
N PRO A 223 9.64 -21.72 7.94
CA PRO A 223 9.11 -23.05 7.61
C PRO A 223 7.63 -23.01 7.22
N VAL A 224 7.21 -23.89 6.30
CA VAL A 224 5.81 -24.01 5.82
C VAL A 224 4.80 -24.07 6.97
N LYS A 225 5.07 -24.88 8.00
CA LYS A 225 4.19 -25.02 9.18
C LYS A 225 4.08 -23.72 9.99
N LEU A 226 5.16 -22.92 10.05
CA LEU A 226 5.16 -21.63 10.74
C LEU A 226 4.35 -20.59 9.95
N ALA A 227 4.58 -20.50 8.63
CA ALA A 227 3.85 -19.60 7.74
C ALA A 227 2.33 -19.87 7.76
N ALA A 228 1.91 -21.15 7.70
CA ALA A 228 0.51 -21.56 7.81
C ALA A 228 -0.12 -21.10 9.14
N ARG A 229 0.56 -21.35 10.27
CA ARG A 229 0.07 -20.97 11.59
C ARG A 229 -0.02 -19.46 11.77
N ARG A 230 1.01 -18.71 11.36
CA ARG A 230 1.06 -17.24 11.48
C ARG A 230 -0.06 -16.54 10.72
N THR A 231 -0.52 -17.14 9.63
CA THR A 231 -1.56 -16.59 8.77
C THR A 231 -2.97 -17.12 9.08
N GLY A 232 -3.12 -18.03 10.04
CA GLY A 232 -4.43 -18.51 10.50
C GLY A 232 -5.05 -19.64 9.67
N PHE A 233 -4.24 -20.43 8.95
CA PHE A 233 -4.70 -21.69 8.39
C PHE A 233 -4.82 -22.74 9.50
N SER A 234 -5.91 -23.51 9.48
CA SER A 234 -6.20 -24.55 10.48
C SER A 234 -5.23 -25.73 10.42
N SER A 235 -4.64 -26.01 9.26
CA SER A 235 -3.65 -27.07 9.09
C SER A 235 -2.66 -26.76 7.96
N ALA A 236 -1.48 -27.42 7.97
CA ALA A 236 -0.47 -27.27 6.93
C ALA A 236 -0.94 -27.85 5.57
N GLU A 237 -1.80 -28.86 5.59
CA GLU A 237 -2.40 -29.49 4.41
C GLU A 237 -3.45 -28.59 3.77
N ALA A 238 -4.29 -27.94 4.58
CA ALA A 238 -5.25 -26.93 4.11
C ALA A 238 -4.50 -25.74 3.48
N PHE A 239 -3.46 -25.26 4.15
CA PHE A 239 -2.57 -24.23 3.61
C PHE A 239 -1.93 -24.66 2.28
N SER A 240 -1.29 -25.83 2.23
CA SER A 240 -0.56 -26.28 1.03
C SER A 240 -1.48 -26.42 -0.18
N ARG A 241 -2.69 -26.94 0.01
CA ARG A 241 -3.70 -27.02 -1.07
C ARG A 241 -4.14 -25.64 -1.55
N ALA A 242 -4.40 -24.71 -0.63
CA ALA A 242 -4.79 -23.35 -0.98
C ALA A 242 -3.65 -22.61 -1.70
N PHE A 243 -2.41 -22.78 -1.23
CA PHE A 243 -1.21 -22.19 -1.81
C PHE A 243 -0.95 -22.71 -3.22
N SER A 244 -0.96 -24.04 -3.43
CA SER A 244 -0.75 -24.63 -4.76
C SER A 244 -1.81 -24.19 -5.76
N ARG A 245 -3.07 -24.05 -5.33
CA ARG A 245 -4.15 -23.54 -6.18
C ARG A 245 -3.92 -22.08 -6.62
N ALA A 246 -3.41 -21.24 -5.72
CA ALA A 246 -3.23 -19.82 -5.98
C ALA A 246 -1.96 -19.52 -6.79
N TYR A 247 -0.87 -20.27 -6.58
CA TYR A 247 0.44 -19.98 -7.16
C TYR A 247 0.94 -21.03 -8.16
N GLY A 248 0.17 -22.11 -8.39
CA GLY A 248 0.51 -23.16 -9.36
C GLY A 248 1.60 -24.14 -8.91
N HIS A 249 2.15 -23.99 -7.70
CA HIS A 249 3.18 -24.86 -7.16
C HIS A 249 3.08 -25.02 -5.64
N ALA A 250 3.66 -26.08 -5.08
CA ALA A 250 3.67 -26.32 -3.64
C ALA A 250 4.46 -25.23 -2.88
N PRO A 251 4.10 -24.92 -1.62
CA PRO A 251 4.81 -23.93 -0.82
C PRO A 251 6.29 -24.30 -0.58
N ALA A 252 6.59 -25.59 -0.47
CA ALA A 252 7.96 -26.09 -0.31
C ALA A 252 8.86 -25.87 -1.55
N ALA A 253 8.26 -25.65 -2.72
CA ALA A 253 9.01 -25.33 -3.94
C ALA A 253 9.46 -23.86 -3.98
N LEU A 254 8.87 -23.00 -3.13
CA LEU A 254 9.25 -21.60 -3.05
C LEU A 254 10.63 -21.49 -2.39
N LYS A 255 11.62 -21.01 -3.13
CA LYS A 255 12.95 -20.76 -2.59
C LYS A 255 12.95 -19.41 -1.85
N PRO A 256 13.53 -19.33 -0.64
CA PRO A 256 13.72 -18.06 0.04
C PRO A 256 14.51 -17.09 -0.84
N ALA A 257 14.19 -15.79 -0.74
CA ALA A 257 14.98 -14.77 -1.40
C ALA A 257 16.40 -14.80 -0.82
N ARG A 258 17.43 -14.92 -1.68
CA ARG A 258 18.82 -14.77 -1.23
C ARG A 258 18.97 -13.36 -0.64
N ALA A 259 19.45 -13.27 0.59
CA ALA A 259 19.77 -11.99 1.21
C ALA A 259 20.80 -11.25 0.33
N GLY A 260 20.41 -10.13 -0.30
CA GLY A 260 21.34 -9.19 -0.92
C GLY A 260 21.33 -9.02 -2.45
N GLN A 261 20.36 -9.57 -3.21
CA GLN A 261 20.26 -9.19 -4.63
C GLN A 261 19.28 -8.01 -4.82
N PRO A 262 19.75 -6.84 -5.32
CA PRO A 262 18.83 -5.85 -5.84
C PRO A 262 18.11 -6.47 -7.05
N LYS A 263 16.78 -6.41 -7.05
CA LYS A 263 16.01 -6.67 -8.27
C LYS A 263 16.30 -5.49 -9.20
N LEU A 264 16.93 -5.81 -10.33
CA LEU A 264 17.17 -4.90 -11.45
C LEU A 264 15.85 -4.38 -12.02
#